data_AF-A0A1V0CMA0-F1
#
_entry.id   AF-A0A1V0CMA0-F1
#
_cell.length_a   1.000
_cell.length_b   1.000
_cell.length_c   1.000
_cell.angle_alpha   90.00
_cell.angle_beta   90.00
_cell.angle_gamma   90.00
#
_symmetry.space_group_name_H-M   'P 1'
#
loop_
_entity.id
_entity.type
_entity.pdbx_description
1 polymer ?
#
loop_
_entity_poly.entity_id
_entity_poly.type
_entity_poly.pdbx_seq_one_letter_code
_entity_poly.pdbx_strand_id
1 'polypeptide(L)'
;SEYLDAMVGMIETLLEKNFAYRVSNGDIYLDTSKDKDYGSLSVHNSSVEFSRIGLVQEKRLEQDFVLWKSYKGDNDVGFDSPLGKGRPGWHIECSSMVFETLALANAPYQIDIHAGGADLLFPHHENEACQTRCAFGVEIAKYWMHNGFVNINNEKMSKSLGNSFFIKDALKNYDGEILRNYLLGVHYRSVLNFNEEDLLVSKKRLDKIYRLKQRVLGTLGGINPNFKKEILECMQDDLNVSKALSVLESMLSSTNEKLDQNPKNKALKGEILANLKFIEELLGIGFKDPSAYFQLGVSESEKQDIENKIEERKRAKEQKDFLKADSIR
;
A
#
# COMPACT_ATOMS: atom_id res chain seq x y z
N SER A 1 -22.05 5.52 -2.90
CA SER A 1 -23.44 5.99 -3.15
C SER A 1 -23.48 7.21 -4.04
N GLU A 2 -22.48 8.09 -4.04
CA GLU A 2 -22.46 9.32 -4.86
C GLU A 2 -22.44 9.07 -6.39
N TYR A 3 -21.97 7.90 -6.81
CA TYR A 3 -21.87 7.51 -8.23
C TYR A 3 -22.94 6.49 -8.66
N LEU A 4 -24.07 6.44 -7.94
CA LEU A 4 -25.14 5.49 -8.26
C LEU A 4 -25.66 5.68 -9.68
N ASP A 5 -25.83 6.92 -10.13
CA ASP A 5 -26.34 7.23 -11.47
C ASP A 5 -25.37 6.76 -12.56
N ALA A 6 -24.06 6.92 -12.36
CA ALA A 6 -23.05 6.40 -13.28
C ALA A 6 -23.09 4.87 -13.37
N MET A 7 -23.25 4.19 -12.22
CA MET A 7 -23.40 2.73 -12.17
C MET A 7 -24.65 2.27 -12.91
N VAL A 8 -25.79 2.94 -12.68
CA VAL A 8 -27.06 2.65 -13.36
C VAL A 8 -26.91 2.85 -14.86
N GLY A 9 -26.35 3.99 -15.31
CA GLY A 9 -26.18 4.30 -16.72
C GLY A 9 -25.26 3.31 -17.46
N MET A 10 -24.19 2.84 -16.80
CA MET A 10 -23.33 1.80 -17.37
C MET A 10 -24.09 0.47 -17.53
N ILE A 11 -24.94 0.10 -16.55
CA ILE A 11 -25.75 -1.12 -16.63
C ILE A 11 -26.82 -1.01 -17.72
N GLU A 12 -27.47 0.15 -17.86
CA GLU A 12 -28.41 0.41 -18.96
C GLU A 12 -27.72 0.25 -20.32
N THR A 13 -26.52 0.82 -20.48
CA THR A 13 -25.71 0.66 -21.70
C THR A 13 -25.42 -0.82 -21.99
N LEU A 14 -25.06 -1.60 -20.97
CA LEU A 14 -24.79 -3.04 -21.10
C LEU A 14 -26.06 -3.82 -21.47
N LEU A 15 -27.23 -3.44 -20.94
CA LEU A 15 -28.52 -4.04 -21.30
C LEU A 15 -28.91 -3.71 -22.74
N GLU A 16 -28.81 -2.44 -23.15
CA GLU A 16 -29.13 -1.97 -24.50
C GLU A 16 -28.27 -2.64 -25.56
N LYS A 17 -26.98 -2.83 -25.28
CA LYS A 17 -26.04 -3.54 -26.14
C LYS A 17 -26.14 -5.07 -26.05
N ASN A 18 -27.09 -5.58 -25.27
CA ASN A 18 -27.32 -7.01 -25.05
C ASN A 18 -26.08 -7.73 -24.46
N PHE A 19 -25.24 -7.07 -23.66
CA PHE A 19 -24.18 -7.70 -22.87
C PHE A 19 -24.65 -8.12 -21.47
N ALA A 20 -25.76 -7.55 -21.00
CA ALA A 20 -26.37 -7.91 -19.72
C ALA A 20 -27.77 -8.51 -19.92
N TYR A 21 -28.26 -9.22 -18.91
CA TYR A 21 -29.60 -9.80 -18.89
C TYR A 21 -30.19 -9.79 -17.48
N ARG A 22 -31.52 -9.71 -17.41
CA ARG A 22 -32.28 -9.79 -16.17
C ARG A 22 -32.80 -11.21 -15.96
N VAL A 23 -32.72 -11.70 -14.72
CA VAL A 23 -33.30 -12.99 -14.31
C VAL A 23 -34.62 -12.77 -13.54
N SER A 24 -35.39 -13.84 -13.27
CA SER A 24 -36.76 -13.75 -12.75
C SER A 24 -36.86 -13.06 -11.39
N ASN A 25 -35.82 -13.17 -10.55
CA ASN A 25 -35.73 -12.49 -9.25
C ASN A 25 -35.43 -10.98 -9.38
N GLY A 26 -35.27 -10.48 -10.60
CA GLY A 26 -35.00 -9.09 -10.94
C GLY A 26 -33.51 -8.70 -10.99
N ASP A 27 -32.61 -9.55 -10.51
CA ASP A 27 -31.15 -9.31 -10.58
C ASP A 27 -30.72 -9.17 -12.05
N ILE A 28 -29.71 -8.34 -12.28
CA ILE A 28 -29.12 -8.13 -13.61
C ILE A 28 -27.70 -8.69 -13.61
N TYR A 29 -27.39 -9.57 -14.56
CA TYR A 29 -26.10 -10.21 -14.73
C TYR A 29 -25.42 -9.76 -16.02
N LEU A 30 -24.09 -9.75 -16.03
CA LEU A 30 -23.29 -9.63 -17.24
C LEU A 30 -23.06 -11.02 -17.84
N ASP A 31 -23.25 -11.14 -19.15
CA ASP A 31 -23.02 -12.35 -19.95
C ASP A 31 -21.57 -12.38 -20.43
N THR A 32 -20.74 -13.07 -19.67
CA THR A 32 -19.28 -13.14 -19.89
C THR A 32 -18.90 -13.80 -21.22
N SER A 33 -19.79 -14.62 -21.82
CA SER A 33 -19.53 -15.27 -23.12
C SER A 33 -19.42 -14.28 -24.27
N LYS A 34 -19.93 -13.06 -24.08
CA LYS A 34 -19.94 -12.01 -25.10
C LYS A 34 -18.65 -11.19 -25.11
N ASP A 35 -17.84 -11.29 -24.07
CA ASP A 35 -16.50 -10.74 -24.01
C ASP A 35 -15.48 -11.80 -24.47
N LYS A 36 -14.94 -11.61 -25.67
CA LYS A 36 -14.00 -12.57 -26.28
C LYS A 36 -12.67 -12.65 -25.53
N ASP A 37 -12.35 -11.62 -24.75
CA ASP A 37 -11.10 -11.50 -24.00
C ASP A 37 -11.29 -11.77 -22.51
N TYR A 38 -12.46 -12.28 -22.09
CA TYR A 38 -12.72 -12.63 -20.69
C TYR A 38 -11.74 -13.71 -20.20
N GLY A 39 -11.05 -13.44 -19.08
CA GLY A 39 -10.03 -14.31 -18.52
C GLY A 39 -8.60 -14.05 -19.05
N SER A 40 -8.44 -13.11 -19.98
CA SER A 40 -7.13 -12.77 -20.55
C SER A 40 -6.21 -12.05 -19.56
N LEU A 41 -6.78 -11.27 -18.64
CA LEU A 41 -6.01 -10.50 -17.65
C LEU A 41 -5.45 -11.39 -16.54
N SER A 42 -6.29 -12.27 -16.01
CA SER A 42 -5.93 -13.18 -14.93
C SER A 42 -5.14 -14.40 -15.38
N VAL A 43 -5.07 -14.65 -16.70
CA VAL A 43 -4.55 -15.85 -17.39
C VAL A 43 -5.15 -17.07 -16.74
N HIS A 44 -6.16 -17.70 -17.36
CA HIS A 44 -6.81 -18.94 -16.90
C HIS A 44 -5.85 -19.95 -16.24
N ASN A 45 -5.54 -19.74 -14.96
CA ASN A 45 -5.02 -20.75 -14.06
C ASN A 45 -6.26 -21.59 -13.83
N SER A 46 -6.38 -22.67 -14.61
CA SER A 46 -7.42 -23.68 -14.55
C SER A 46 -7.65 -24.29 -13.16
N SER A 47 -6.90 -23.84 -12.15
CA SER A 47 -7.02 -24.17 -10.74
C SER A 47 -7.92 -23.23 -9.93
N VAL A 48 -8.41 -22.12 -10.49
CA VAL A 48 -9.46 -21.34 -9.81
C VAL A 48 -10.78 -22.08 -10.01
N GLU A 49 -11.08 -23.00 -9.10
CA GLU A 49 -12.43 -23.49 -8.90
C GLU A 49 -13.34 -22.27 -8.83
N PHE A 50 -14.33 -22.20 -9.72
CA PHE A 50 -15.48 -21.31 -9.55
C PHE A 50 -16.15 -21.70 -8.22
N SER A 51 -15.66 -21.11 -7.13
CA SER A 51 -16.05 -21.54 -5.79
C SER A 51 -17.48 -21.08 -5.52
N ARG A 52 -18.40 -22.05 -5.58
CA ARG A 52 -19.67 -22.20 -4.84
C ARG A 52 -20.21 -20.94 -4.15
N ILE A 53 -20.57 -19.91 -4.90
CA ILE A 53 -21.54 -18.92 -4.46
C ILE A 53 -22.88 -19.41 -5.01
N GLY A 54 -23.77 -19.79 -4.09
CA GLY A 54 -25.01 -20.56 -4.31
C GLY A 54 -25.57 -20.47 -5.73
N LEU A 55 -25.73 -21.64 -6.36
CA LEU A 55 -26.30 -21.85 -7.69
C LEU A 55 -27.56 -20.99 -7.86
N VAL A 56 -27.40 -19.79 -8.41
CA VAL A 56 -28.53 -19.05 -8.98
C VAL A 56 -28.83 -19.78 -10.28
N GLN A 57 -29.85 -20.63 -10.27
CA GLN A 57 -30.18 -21.57 -11.35
C GLN A 57 -30.43 -20.88 -12.70
N GLU A 58 -30.65 -19.56 -12.71
CA GLU A 58 -30.96 -18.77 -13.90
C GLU A 58 -29.75 -18.07 -14.52
N LYS A 59 -28.54 -18.22 -13.96
CA LYS A 59 -27.34 -17.75 -14.65
C LYS A 59 -27.13 -18.56 -15.92
N ARG A 60 -26.88 -17.88 -17.04
CA ARG A 60 -26.54 -18.53 -18.31
C ARG A 60 -25.22 -19.28 -18.20
N LEU A 61 -24.24 -18.69 -17.53
CA LEU A 61 -22.93 -19.30 -17.26
C LEU A 61 -22.52 -19.15 -15.79
N GLU A 62 -21.71 -20.08 -15.31
CA GLU A 62 -21.23 -20.09 -13.93
C GLU A 62 -20.38 -18.85 -13.61
N GLN A 63 -19.59 -18.38 -14.58
CA GLN A 63 -18.74 -17.19 -14.43
C GLN A 63 -19.48 -15.86 -14.54
N ASP A 64 -20.75 -15.83 -14.98
CA ASP A 64 -21.51 -14.58 -15.09
C ASP A 64 -21.60 -13.90 -13.71
N PHE A 65 -21.58 -12.58 -13.67
CA PHE A 65 -21.57 -11.87 -12.39
C PHE A 65 -22.63 -10.78 -12.37
N VAL A 66 -23.09 -10.50 -11.16
CA VAL A 66 -24.19 -9.56 -10.94
C VAL A 66 -23.70 -8.12 -11.09
N LEU A 67 -24.45 -7.36 -11.89
CA LEU A 67 -24.31 -5.93 -12.08
C LEU A 67 -25.24 -5.16 -11.14
N TRP A 68 -26.47 -5.66 -10.96
CA TRP A 68 -27.49 -5.09 -10.06
C TRP A 68 -28.16 -6.19 -9.27
N LYS A 69 -28.16 -6.08 -7.94
CA LYS A 69 -28.90 -6.97 -7.03
C LYS A 69 -30.23 -6.32 -6.70
N SER A 70 -31.33 -6.97 -7.05
CA SER A 70 -32.68 -6.54 -6.70
C SER A 70 -32.90 -6.60 -5.19
N TYR A 71 -33.66 -5.64 -4.69
CA TYR A 71 -34.02 -5.51 -3.28
C TYR A 71 -34.87 -6.71 -2.82
N LYS A 72 -34.47 -7.35 -1.72
CA LYS A 72 -35.14 -8.56 -1.19
C LYS A 72 -36.03 -8.33 0.04
N GLY A 73 -36.32 -7.08 0.39
CA GLY A 73 -37.15 -6.73 1.55
C GLY A 73 -36.36 -6.00 2.65
N ASP A 74 -37.00 -5.80 3.79
CA ASP A 74 -36.61 -4.79 4.80
C ASP A 74 -35.23 -4.97 5.46
N ASN A 75 -34.60 -6.13 5.29
CA ASN A 75 -33.23 -6.40 5.77
C ASN A 75 -32.15 -6.19 4.69
N ASP A 76 -32.53 -5.72 3.51
CA ASP A 76 -31.63 -5.44 2.39
C ASP A 76 -31.46 -3.93 2.21
N VAL A 77 -30.35 -3.52 1.59
CA VAL A 77 -30.12 -2.13 1.22
C VAL A 77 -30.47 -1.97 -0.25
N GLY A 78 -31.37 -1.04 -0.57
CA GLY A 78 -31.81 -0.80 -1.94
C GLY A 78 -32.08 0.67 -2.21
N PHE A 79 -31.59 1.13 -3.35
CA PHE A 79 -31.80 2.44 -3.94
C PHE A 79 -32.81 2.32 -5.07
N ASP A 80 -33.68 3.32 -5.21
CA ASP A 80 -34.60 3.41 -6.34
C ASP A 80 -33.84 3.81 -7.61
N SER A 81 -34.14 3.13 -8.72
CA SER A 81 -33.50 3.37 -10.02
C SER A 81 -34.41 2.92 -11.17
N PRO A 82 -34.15 3.35 -12.42
CA PRO A 82 -34.77 2.79 -13.63
C PRO A 82 -34.64 1.26 -13.76
N LEU A 83 -33.61 0.67 -13.14
CA LEU A 83 -33.41 -0.78 -13.11
C LEU A 83 -34.32 -1.50 -12.09
N GLY A 84 -35.10 -0.75 -11.31
CA GLY A 84 -35.86 -1.23 -10.17
C GLY A 84 -35.09 -1.03 -8.86
N LYS A 85 -35.80 -1.15 -7.72
CA LYS A 85 -35.19 -0.98 -6.40
C LYS A 85 -34.16 -2.07 -6.13
N GLY A 86 -32.94 -1.68 -5.79
CA GLY A 86 -31.83 -2.62 -5.59
C GLY A 86 -30.51 -1.92 -5.35
N ARG A 87 -29.40 -2.60 -5.55
CA ARG A 87 -28.06 -2.04 -5.32
C ARG A 87 -27.04 -2.57 -6.33
N PRO A 88 -25.96 -1.82 -6.59
CA PRO A 88 -24.91 -2.29 -7.47
C PRO A 88 -24.27 -3.60 -6.98
N GLY A 89 -23.82 -4.40 -7.93
CA GLY A 89 -22.89 -5.49 -7.69
C GLY A 89 -21.48 -4.95 -7.43
N TRP A 90 -20.66 -5.72 -6.70
CA TRP A 90 -19.34 -5.25 -6.24
C TRP A 90 -18.43 -4.72 -7.36
N HIS A 91 -18.46 -5.34 -8.55
CA HIS A 91 -17.54 -5.01 -9.64
C HIS A 91 -17.90 -3.73 -10.40
N ILE A 92 -19.20 -3.42 -10.56
CA ILE A 92 -19.65 -2.32 -11.44
C ILE A 92 -19.25 -0.95 -10.88
N GLU A 93 -19.06 -0.88 -9.56
CA GLU A 93 -18.72 0.36 -8.86
C GLU A 93 -17.41 0.95 -9.40
N CYS A 94 -16.34 0.16 -9.44
CA CYS A 94 -15.01 0.61 -9.88
C CYS A 94 -15.01 1.06 -11.34
N SER A 95 -15.51 0.23 -12.26
CA SER A 95 -15.56 0.56 -13.69
C SER A 95 -16.33 1.84 -13.98
N SER A 96 -17.49 2.01 -13.33
CA SER A 96 -18.34 3.19 -13.54
C SER A 96 -17.71 4.46 -12.95
N MET A 97 -17.11 4.37 -11.76
CA MET A 97 -16.42 5.51 -11.14
C MET A 97 -15.18 5.94 -11.92
N VAL A 98 -14.39 4.98 -12.42
CA VAL A 98 -13.22 5.27 -13.26
C VAL A 98 -13.66 6.02 -14.53
N PHE A 99 -14.72 5.55 -15.17
CA PHE A 99 -15.24 6.18 -16.39
C PHE A 99 -15.73 7.61 -16.12
N GLU A 100 -16.44 7.83 -15.02
CA GLU A 100 -16.98 9.15 -14.68
C GLU A 100 -15.91 10.17 -14.28
N THR A 101 -14.79 9.73 -13.71
CA THR A 101 -13.85 10.64 -13.02
C THR A 101 -12.47 10.77 -13.66
N LEU A 102 -11.95 9.71 -14.27
CA LEU A 102 -10.54 9.62 -14.69
C LEU A 102 -10.36 9.24 -16.16
N ALA A 103 -11.45 8.91 -16.86
CA ALA A 103 -11.44 8.48 -18.25
C ALA A 103 -10.63 9.40 -19.18
N LEU A 104 -9.65 8.82 -19.85
CA LEU A 104 -8.94 9.45 -20.95
C LEU A 104 -9.81 9.44 -22.21
N ALA A 105 -10.05 10.62 -22.79
CA ALA A 105 -10.70 10.71 -24.08
C ALA A 105 -9.76 10.24 -25.21
N ASN A 106 -10.30 9.49 -26.17
CA ASN A 106 -9.61 9.05 -27.39
C ASN A 106 -8.38 8.16 -27.18
N ALA A 107 -8.36 7.36 -26.11
CA ALA A 107 -7.36 6.32 -25.89
C ALA A 107 -8.00 4.92 -25.98
N PRO A 108 -7.21 3.86 -26.29
CA PRO A 108 -7.71 2.48 -26.25
C PRO A 108 -7.87 1.93 -24.82
N TYR A 109 -7.64 2.77 -23.80
CA TYR A 109 -7.82 2.48 -22.39
C TYR A 109 -8.37 3.71 -21.65
N GLN A 110 -9.04 3.51 -20.51
CA GLN A 110 -9.61 4.60 -19.71
C GLN A 110 -8.59 5.27 -18.79
N ILE A 111 -7.63 4.52 -18.23
CA ILE A 111 -6.57 5.04 -17.33
C ILE A 111 -5.21 4.38 -17.61
N ASP A 112 -4.12 5.06 -17.22
CA ASP A 112 -2.77 4.51 -17.44
C ASP A 112 -2.46 3.33 -16.52
N ILE A 113 -2.76 3.43 -15.22
CA ILE A 113 -2.42 2.42 -14.21
C ILE A 113 -3.64 2.11 -13.36
N HIS A 114 -3.98 0.83 -13.26
CA HIS A 114 -4.97 0.30 -12.31
C HIS A 114 -4.30 -0.69 -11.37
N ALA A 115 -4.47 -0.50 -10.06
CA ALA A 115 -3.73 -1.27 -9.06
C ALA A 115 -4.66 -1.90 -8.01
N GLY A 116 -4.18 -2.98 -7.38
CA GLY A 116 -4.93 -3.67 -6.32
C GLY A 116 -4.11 -4.76 -5.62
N GLY A 117 -4.71 -5.43 -4.64
CA GLY A 117 -4.13 -6.65 -4.07
C GLY A 117 -4.18 -7.82 -5.06
N ALA A 118 -3.28 -8.80 -4.93
CA ALA A 118 -3.26 -9.99 -5.78
C ALA A 118 -4.60 -10.77 -5.78
N ASP A 119 -5.40 -10.67 -4.73
CA ASP A 119 -6.76 -11.23 -4.66
C ASP A 119 -7.79 -10.49 -5.52
N LEU A 120 -7.52 -9.25 -5.91
CA LEU A 120 -8.39 -8.48 -6.80
C LEU A 120 -8.15 -8.82 -8.28
N LEU A 121 -7.04 -9.46 -8.64
CA LEU A 121 -6.78 -9.86 -10.02
C LEU A 121 -7.94 -10.69 -10.60
N PHE A 122 -8.44 -11.66 -9.83
CA PHE A 122 -9.64 -12.42 -10.17
C PHE A 122 -10.50 -12.69 -8.92
N PRO A 123 -11.83 -12.51 -9.00
CA PRO A 123 -12.58 -12.12 -10.20
C PRO A 123 -12.68 -10.60 -10.41
N HIS A 124 -12.21 -9.78 -9.48
CA HIS A 124 -12.59 -8.36 -9.43
C HIS A 124 -12.14 -7.55 -10.66
N HIS A 125 -10.85 -7.45 -10.91
CA HIS A 125 -10.30 -6.68 -12.03
C HIS A 125 -10.62 -7.31 -13.38
N GLU A 126 -10.69 -8.65 -13.47
CA GLU A 126 -11.17 -9.33 -14.68
C GLU A 126 -12.61 -8.90 -15.03
N ASN A 127 -13.49 -8.83 -14.03
CA ASN A 127 -14.87 -8.39 -14.22
C ASN A 127 -14.95 -6.90 -14.57
N GLU A 128 -14.09 -6.05 -14.02
CA GLU A 128 -14.01 -4.64 -14.40
C GLU A 128 -13.57 -4.45 -15.85
N ALA A 129 -12.54 -5.18 -16.27
CA ALA A 129 -12.06 -5.19 -17.65
C ALA A 129 -13.18 -5.65 -18.60
N CYS A 130 -13.89 -6.72 -18.23
CA CYS A 130 -15.03 -7.26 -18.97
C CYS A 130 -16.18 -6.23 -19.12
N GLN A 131 -16.59 -5.61 -18.01
CA GLN A 131 -17.61 -4.56 -18.00
C GLN A 131 -17.23 -3.40 -18.93
N THR A 132 -15.98 -2.94 -18.86
CA THR A 132 -15.48 -1.80 -19.62
C THR A 132 -15.41 -2.11 -21.12
N ARG A 133 -14.89 -3.29 -21.50
CA ARG A 133 -14.89 -3.75 -22.89
C ARG A 133 -16.31 -3.89 -23.44
N CYS A 134 -17.21 -4.49 -22.69
CA CYS A 134 -18.61 -4.68 -23.13
C CYS A 134 -19.36 -3.35 -23.26
N ALA A 135 -19.15 -2.42 -22.31
CA ALA A 135 -19.84 -1.14 -22.30
C ALA A 135 -19.28 -0.16 -23.33
N PHE A 136 -17.96 -0.11 -23.51
CA PHE A 136 -17.29 0.98 -24.24
C PHE A 136 -16.37 0.53 -25.37
N GLY A 137 -16.06 -0.76 -25.49
CA GLY A 137 -15.20 -1.30 -26.55
C GLY A 137 -13.73 -0.94 -26.40
N VAL A 138 -13.30 -0.56 -25.19
CA VAL A 138 -11.91 -0.22 -24.85
C VAL A 138 -11.51 -0.89 -23.55
N GLU A 139 -10.20 -0.95 -23.28
CA GLU A 139 -9.70 -1.45 -22.00
C GLU A 139 -9.95 -0.46 -20.87
N ILE A 140 -10.00 -0.93 -19.63
CA ILE A 140 -10.03 -0.01 -18.49
C ILE A 140 -8.64 0.58 -18.23
N ALA A 141 -7.57 -0.21 -18.33
CA ALA A 141 -6.24 0.21 -17.94
C ALA A 141 -5.15 -0.24 -18.92
N LYS A 142 -4.12 0.59 -19.10
CA LYS A 142 -2.92 0.23 -19.88
C LYS A 142 -1.99 -0.70 -19.11
N TYR A 143 -1.80 -0.43 -17.83
CA TYR A 143 -0.96 -1.24 -16.93
C TYR A 143 -1.76 -1.69 -15.70
N TRP A 144 -1.60 -2.95 -15.34
CA TRP A 144 -2.16 -3.53 -14.13
C TRP A 144 -1.05 -3.81 -13.13
N MET A 145 -1.23 -3.35 -11.89
CA MET A 145 -0.24 -3.53 -10.81
C MET A 145 -0.87 -4.21 -9.61
N HIS A 146 -0.39 -5.41 -9.27
CA HIS A 146 -0.90 -6.17 -8.14
C HIS A 146 0.16 -6.40 -7.06
N ASN A 147 -0.12 -6.00 -5.81
CA ASN A 147 0.77 -6.29 -4.69
C ASN A 147 0.56 -7.72 -4.16
N GLY A 148 1.64 -8.33 -3.67
CA GLY A 148 1.62 -9.66 -3.06
C GLY A 148 0.83 -9.71 -1.75
N PHE A 149 0.56 -10.94 -1.30
CA PHE A 149 -0.15 -11.19 -0.05
C PHE A 149 0.71 -10.88 1.18
N VAL A 150 0.04 -10.54 2.28
CA VAL A 150 0.62 -10.57 3.62
C VAL A 150 0.18 -11.86 4.32
N ASN A 151 1.15 -12.65 4.73
CA ASN A 151 0.96 -13.89 5.47
C ASN A 151 1.38 -13.70 6.94
N ILE A 152 0.81 -14.49 7.84
CA ILE A 152 1.25 -14.63 9.23
C ILE A 152 1.50 -16.12 9.47
N ASN A 153 2.65 -16.48 10.03
CA ASN A 153 3.05 -17.89 10.26
C ASN A 153 2.96 -18.75 8.98
N ASN A 154 3.31 -18.19 7.83
CA ASN A 154 3.18 -18.79 6.49
C ASN A 154 1.74 -19.10 6.05
N GLU A 155 0.73 -18.66 6.78
CA GLU A 155 -0.67 -18.74 6.37
C GLU A 155 -1.18 -17.39 5.85
N LYS A 156 -2.05 -17.44 4.83
CA LYS A 156 -2.70 -16.24 4.30
C LYS A 156 -3.53 -15.57 5.39
N MET A 157 -3.40 -14.25 5.52
CA MET A 157 -4.25 -13.49 6.44
C MET A 157 -5.71 -13.55 5.97
N SER A 158 -6.63 -13.97 6.84
CA SER A 158 -8.06 -13.91 6.55
C SER A 158 -8.88 -13.75 7.83
N LYS A 159 -10.01 -13.04 7.74
CA LYS A 159 -10.95 -12.91 8.87
C LYS A 159 -11.46 -14.28 9.34
N SER A 160 -11.64 -15.24 8.42
CA SER A 160 -12.14 -16.58 8.70
C SER A 160 -11.16 -17.44 9.51
N LEU A 161 -9.85 -17.24 9.33
CA LEU A 161 -8.83 -17.94 10.10
C LEU A 161 -8.55 -17.30 11.47
N GLY A 162 -9.14 -16.14 11.77
CA GLY A 162 -8.89 -15.40 13.02
C GLY A 162 -7.46 -14.87 13.16
N ASN A 163 -6.61 -15.05 12.14
CA ASN A 163 -5.22 -14.61 12.10
C ASN A 163 -5.07 -13.19 11.52
N SER A 164 -6.17 -12.45 11.36
CA SER A 164 -6.14 -11.09 10.83
C SER A 164 -5.58 -10.09 11.84
N PHE A 165 -4.58 -9.33 11.42
CA PHE A 165 -4.01 -8.24 12.21
C PHE A 165 -4.39 -6.90 11.59
N PHE A 166 -4.97 -6.00 12.39
CA PHE A 166 -5.34 -4.67 11.90
C PHE A 166 -4.21 -3.68 12.14
N ILE A 167 -4.02 -2.76 11.19
CA ILE A 167 -3.05 -1.66 11.34
C ILE A 167 -3.30 -0.85 12.62
N LYS A 168 -4.56 -0.64 13.03
CA LYS A 168 -4.89 0.05 14.29
C LYS A 168 -4.34 -0.65 15.55
N ASP A 169 -4.19 -1.97 15.51
CA ASP A 169 -3.65 -2.76 16.62
C ASP A 169 -2.13 -2.79 16.57
N ALA A 170 -1.55 -2.81 15.36
CA ALA A 170 -0.12 -2.58 15.13
C ALA A 170 0.35 -1.26 15.72
N LEU A 171 -0.38 -0.19 15.41
CA LEU A 171 -0.03 1.18 15.78
C LEU A 171 -0.10 1.44 17.29
N LYS A 172 -0.73 0.56 18.07
CA LYS A 172 -0.68 0.63 19.55
C LYS A 172 0.69 0.25 20.09
N ASN A 173 1.42 -0.61 19.38
CA ASN A 173 2.69 -1.17 19.82
C ASN A 173 3.88 -0.61 19.03
N TYR A 174 3.66 -0.20 17.79
CA TYR A 174 4.70 0.21 16.86
C TYR A 174 4.40 1.56 16.23
N ASP A 175 5.41 2.42 16.12
CA ASP A 175 5.29 3.64 15.35
C ASP A 175 5.05 3.32 13.86
N GLY A 176 4.18 4.12 13.22
CA GLY A 176 3.78 3.90 11.82
C GLY A 176 4.96 3.92 10.84
N GLU A 177 6.03 4.66 11.14
CA GLU A 177 7.23 4.69 10.30
C GLU A 177 8.03 3.39 10.38
N ILE A 178 8.05 2.74 11.55
CA ILE A 178 8.67 1.41 11.74
C ILE A 178 7.91 0.37 10.91
N LEU A 179 6.58 0.39 10.99
CA LEU A 179 5.72 -0.48 10.18
C LEU A 179 5.93 -0.25 8.68
N ARG A 180 5.99 1.02 8.24
CA ARG A 180 6.23 1.36 6.84
C ARG A 180 7.60 0.88 6.37
N ASN A 181 8.67 1.10 7.15
CA ASN A 181 10.00 0.62 6.81
C ASN A 181 10.06 -0.91 6.70
N TYR A 182 9.30 -1.62 7.54
CA TYR A 182 9.17 -3.06 7.47
C TYR A 182 8.47 -3.51 6.17
N LEU A 183 7.31 -2.92 5.84
CA LEU A 183 6.56 -3.23 4.62
C LEU A 183 7.35 -2.92 3.34
N LEU A 184 8.16 -1.85 3.35
CA LEU A 184 9.07 -1.50 2.26
C LEU A 184 10.27 -2.44 2.14
N GLY A 185 10.52 -3.31 3.13
CA GLY A 185 11.65 -4.23 3.12
C GLY A 185 11.55 -5.34 2.07
N VAL A 186 10.39 -5.48 1.42
CA VAL A 186 10.08 -6.55 0.46
C VAL A 186 9.56 -5.93 -0.83
N HIS A 187 9.91 -6.51 -1.98
CA HIS A 187 9.37 -6.10 -3.27
C HIS A 187 7.84 -6.18 -3.27
N TYR A 188 7.14 -5.17 -3.82
CA TYR A 188 5.69 -5.05 -3.67
C TYR A 188 4.90 -6.25 -4.22
N ARG A 189 5.44 -6.94 -5.23
CA ARG A 189 4.85 -8.15 -5.85
C ARG A 189 5.10 -9.44 -5.06
N SER A 190 6.02 -9.42 -4.10
CA SER A 190 6.38 -10.60 -3.31
C SER A 190 5.43 -10.79 -2.12
N VAL A 191 5.30 -12.04 -1.67
CA VAL A 191 4.59 -12.35 -0.43
C VAL A 191 5.42 -11.83 0.76
N LEU A 192 4.78 -11.07 1.65
CA LEU A 192 5.37 -10.62 2.90
C LEU A 192 4.90 -11.53 4.04
N ASN A 193 5.83 -12.25 4.67
CA ASN A 193 5.54 -13.03 5.87
C ASN A 193 5.75 -12.15 7.11
N PHE A 194 4.67 -11.62 7.66
CA PHE A 194 4.71 -10.79 8.85
C PHE A 194 5.22 -11.61 10.04
N ASN A 195 6.28 -11.11 10.67
CA ASN A 195 6.74 -11.56 11.97
C ASN A 195 7.41 -10.40 12.71
N GLU A 196 7.29 -10.42 14.04
CA GLU A 196 7.74 -9.34 14.89
C GLU A 196 9.27 -9.23 14.95
N GLU A 197 9.98 -10.36 14.87
CA GLU A 197 11.44 -10.38 14.86
C GLU A 197 12.01 -9.62 13.65
N ASP A 198 11.50 -9.89 12.45
CA ASP A 198 11.92 -9.19 11.22
C ASP A 198 11.53 -7.72 11.24
N LEU A 199 10.39 -7.37 11.84
CA LEU A 199 10.01 -5.98 12.04
C LEU A 199 11.07 -5.27 12.89
N LEU A 200 11.47 -5.84 14.02
CA LEU A 200 12.50 -5.29 14.91
C LEU A 200 13.89 -5.28 14.25
N VAL A 201 14.22 -6.28 13.43
CA VAL A 201 15.46 -6.29 12.63
C VAL A 201 15.43 -5.15 11.60
N SER A 202 14.31 -4.96 10.91
CA SER A 202 14.16 -3.91 9.89
C SER A 202 14.32 -2.51 10.49
N LYS A 203 13.89 -2.29 11.74
CA LYS A 203 14.05 -1.03 12.47
C LYS A 203 15.50 -0.57 12.55
N LYS A 204 16.48 -1.48 12.53
CA LYS A 204 17.91 -1.13 12.55
C LYS A 204 18.30 -0.20 11.39
N ARG A 205 17.63 -0.31 10.23
CA ARG A 205 17.82 0.62 9.10
C ARG A 205 17.43 2.06 9.47
N LEU A 206 16.26 2.24 10.07
CA LEU A 206 15.81 3.54 10.57
C LEU A 206 16.78 4.07 11.63
N ASP A 207 17.23 3.23 12.57
CA ASP A 207 18.20 3.63 13.59
C ASP A 207 19.49 4.19 12.95
N LYS A 208 19.98 3.61 11.86
CA LYS A 208 21.15 4.14 11.11
C LYS A 208 20.86 5.49 10.47
N ILE A 209 19.70 5.65 9.82
CA ILE A 209 19.25 6.90 9.22
C ILE A 209 19.22 8.01 10.28
N TYR A 210 18.55 7.77 11.41
CA TYR A 210 18.39 8.76 12.47
C TYR A 210 19.69 9.07 13.21
N ARG A 211 20.58 8.09 13.41
CA ARG A 211 21.94 8.34 13.92
C ARG A 211 22.73 9.25 12.98
N LEU A 212 22.65 9.01 11.66
CA LEU A 212 23.33 9.87 10.70
C LEU A 212 22.78 11.29 10.73
N LYS A 213 21.44 11.46 10.79
CA LYS A 213 20.79 12.77 10.93
C LYS A 213 21.33 13.58 12.11
N GLN A 214 21.53 12.96 13.28
CA GLN A 214 22.11 13.63 14.46
C GLN A 214 23.52 14.20 14.18
N ARG A 215 24.28 13.60 13.25
CA ARG A 215 25.64 14.04 12.91
C ARG A 215 25.67 15.21 11.91
N VAL A 216 24.61 15.39 11.12
CA VAL A 216 24.60 16.26 9.95
C VAL A 216 23.73 17.51 10.09
N LEU A 217 23.41 17.94 11.32
CA LEU A 217 22.70 19.21 11.57
C LEU A 217 23.36 20.39 10.84
N GLY A 218 22.55 21.23 10.18
CA GLY A 218 23.02 22.41 9.47
C GLY A 218 22.16 22.80 8.27
N THR A 219 22.75 23.57 7.36
CA THR A 219 22.10 24.06 6.14
C THR A 219 22.00 22.95 5.08
N LEU A 220 20.85 22.86 4.43
CA LEU A 220 20.62 21.94 3.31
C LEU A 220 21.54 22.30 2.12
N GLY A 221 22.24 21.31 1.59
CA GLY A 221 23.05 21.43 0.38
C GLY A 221 22.33 20.93 -0.87
N GLY A 222 23.11 20.55 -1.89
CA GLY A 222 22.60 19.88 -3.09
C GLY A 222 22.61 18.36 -2.94
N ILE A 223 21.62 17.69 -3.53
CA ILE A 223 21.60 16.23 -3.60
C ILE A 223 22.77 15.71 -4.46
N ASN A 224 23.37 14.61 -4.06
CA ASN A 224 24.35 13.92 -4.87
C ASN A 224 23.68 13.35 -6.13
N PRO A 225 24.05 13.80 -7.35
CA PRO A 225 23.35 13.40 -8.57
C PRO A 225 23.52 11.91 -8.90
N ASN A 226 24.67 11.32 -8.56
CA ASN A 226 24.91 9.89 -8.79
C ASN A 226 24.05 9.04 -7.86
N PHE A 227 24.00 9.39 -6.57
CA PHE A 227 23.12 8.72 -5.61
C PHE A 227 21.65 8.80 -6.03
N LYS A 228 21.18 9.99 -6.44
CA LYS A 228 19.82 10.17 -6.94
C LYS A 228 19.56 9.28 -8.15
N LYS A 229 20.47 9.27 -9.12
CA LYS A 229 20.36 8.48 -10.34
C LYS A 229 20.29 6.99 -10.04
N GLU A 230 21.22 6.46 -9.24
CA GLU A 230 21.26 5.04 -8.87
C GLU A 230 19.97 4.57 -8.17
N ILE A 231 19.46 5.38 -7.23
CA ILE A 231 18.19 5.08 -6.55
C ILE A 231 17.03 5.07 -7.55
N LEU A 232 16.94 6.08 -8.43
CA LEU A 232 15.87 6.14 -9.43
C LEU A 232 15.94 5.01 -10.45
N GLU A 233 17.13 4.59 -10.88
CA GLU A 233 17.33 3.41 -11.74
C GLU A 233 16.84 2.13 -11.06
N CYS A 234 17.06 1.98 -9.75
CA CYS A 234 16.48 0.87 -8.99
C CYS A 234 14.95 0.92 -8.97
N MET A 235 14.35 2.11 -8.79
CA MET A 235 12.89 2.25 -8.75
C MET A 235 12.24 2.11 -10.14
N GLN A 236 12.96 2.43 -11.22
CA GLN A 236 12.51 2.23 -12.60
C GLN A 236 12.42 0.74 -12.98
N ASP A 237 13.24 -0.10 -12.35
CA ASP A 237 13.14 -1.57 -12.43
C ASP A 237 11.99 -2.05 -11.54
N ASP A 238 10.74 -1.86 -11.96
CA ASP A 238 9.52 -2.37 -11.29
C ASP A 238 9.43 -2.03 -9.78
N LEU A 239 9.83 -0.81 -9.39
CA LEU A 239 9.88 -0.38 -7.99
C LEU A 239 10.76 -1.28 -7.11
N ASN A 240 11.93 -1.71 -7.61
CA ASN A 240 12.85 -2.60 -6.91
C ASN A 240 13.47 -1.97 -5.64
N VAL A 241 12.69 -2.00 -4.57
CA VAL A 241 13.03 -1.43 -3.27
C VAL A 241 14.24 -2.15 -2.65
N SER A 242 14.43 -3.44 -2.89
CA SER A 242 15.59 -4.18 -2.36
C SER A 242 16.91 -3.61 -2.87
N LYS A 243 17.00 -3.30 -4.18
CA LYS A 243 18.18 -2.65 -4.75
C LYS A 243 18.34 -1.22 -4.23
N ALA A 244 17.26 -0.45 -4.18
CA ALA A 244 17.29 0.93 -3.68
C ALA A 244 17.76 1.00 -2.22
N LEU A 245 17.30 0.07 -1.37
CA LEU A 245 17.72 -0.03 0.04
C LEU A 245 19.19 -0.44 0.17
N SER A 246 19.73 -1.25 -0.75
CA SER A 246 21.16 -1.55 -0.78
C SER A 246 22.00 -0.31 -1.10
N VAL A 247 21.57 0.50 -2.07
CA VAL A 247 22.24 1.77 -2.41
C VAL A 247 22.18 2.74 -1.23
N LEU A 248 21.05 2.80 -0.53
CA LEU A 248 20.90 3.59 0.70
C LEU A 248 21.88 3.14 1.79
N GLU A 249 21.98 1.83 2.08
CA GLU A 249 22.92 1.31 3.08
C GLU A 249 24.39 1.63 2.74
N SER A 250 24.77 1.53 1.46
CA SER A 250 26.10 1.95 0.99
C SER A 250 26.35 3.46 1.18
N MET A 251 25.33 4.29 0.91
CA MET A 251 25.41 5.74 1.18
C MET A 251 25.56 6.02 2.67
N LEU A 252 24.79 5.35 3.54
CA LEU A 252 24.88 5.50 4.99
C LEU A 252 26.28 5.10 5.51
N SER A 253 26.83 3.98 5.06
CA SER A 253 28.14 3.49 5.49
C SER A 253 29.28 4.41 5.05
N SER A 254 29.37 4.71 3.75
CA SER A 254 30.44 5.55 3.19
C SER A 254 30.42 6.98 3.73
N THR A 255 29.23 7.50 4.00
CA THR A 255 29.05 8.83 4.59
C THR A 255 29.54 8.89 6.03
N ASN A 256 29.20 7.88 6.84
CA ASN A 256 29.66 7.83 8.23
C ASN A 256 31.20 7.81 8.30
N GLU A 257 31.85 7.03 7.45
CA GLU A 257 33.31 6.97 7.37
C GLU A 257 33.92 8.34 6.99
N LYS A 258 33.38 9.01 5.97
CA LYS A 258 33.82 10.37 5.59
C LYS A 258 33.63 11.38 6.71
N LEU A 259 32.53 11.29 7.47
CA LEU A 259 32.30 12.15 8.62
C LEU A 259 33.22 11.83 9.80
N ASP A 260 33.67 10.59 9.97
CA ASP A 260 34.66 10.23 10.99
C ASP A 260 36.02 10.87 10.68
N GLN A 261 36.41 10.88 9.40
CA GLN A 261 37.64 11.51 8.93
C GLN A 261 37.59 13.04 8.98
N ASN A 262 36.44 13.65 8.67
CA ASN A 262 36.27 15.10 8.71
C ASN A 262 34.90 15.54 9.28
N PRO A 263 34.73 15.54 10.62
CA PRO A 263 33.44 15.81 11.27
C PRO A 263 32.89 17.22 11.08
N LYS A 264 33.72 18.18 10.64
CA LYS A 264 33.35 19.60 10.49
C LYS A 264 33.08 20.01 9.04
N ASN A 265 33.13 19.08 8.08
CA ASN A 265 32.89 19.37 6.67
C ASN A 265 31.42 19.78 6.43
N LYS A 266 31.16 21.09 6.35
CA LYS A 266 29.80 21.64 6.15
C LYS A 266 29.19 21.26 4.81
N ALA A 267 29.98 21.22 3.74
CA ALA A 267 29.50 20.87 2.41
C ALA A 267 29.01 19.41 2.36
N LEU A 268 29.82 18.51 2.92
CA LEU A 268 29.45 17.10 3.05
C LEU A 268 28.16 16.93 3.87
N LYS A 269 28.04 17.61 5.03
CA LYS A 269 26.80 17.58 5.84
C LYS A 269 25.58 18.05 5.06
N GLY A 270 25.71 19.13 4.29
CA GLY A 270 24.65 19.66 3.44
C GLY A 270 24.21 18.67 2.35
N GLU A 271 25.14 17.99 1.69
CA GLU A 271 24.85 16.94 0.70
C GLU A 271 24.12 15.75 1.34
N ILE A 272 24.57 15.30 2.51
CA ILE A 272 23.95 14.17 3.23
C ILE A 272 22.52 14.51 3.62
N LEU A 273 22.28 15.71 4.16
CA LEU A 273 20.92 16.17 4.47
C LEU A 273 20.02 16.15 3.22
N ALA A 274 20.53 16.60 2.07
CA ALA A 274 19.78 16.58 0.82
C ALA A 274 19.49 15.15 0.32
N ASN A 275 20.46 14.24 0.45
CA ASN A 275 20.27 12.82 0.14
C ASN A 275 19.22 12.16 1.05
N LEU A 276 19.27 12.44 2.36
CA LEU A 276 18.29 11.91 3.32
C LEU A 276 16.89 12.46 3.07
N LYS A 277 16.77 13.75 2.78
CA LYS A 277 15.48 14.37 2.40
C LYS A 277 14.89 13.75 1.14
N PHE A 278 15.72 13.44 0.15
CA PHE A 278 15.26 12.73 -1.04
C PHE A 278 14.74 11.32 -0.72
N ILE A 279 15.38 10.60 0.21
CA ILE A 279 14.89 9.31 0.69
C ILE A 279 13.59 9.45 1.47
N GLU A 280 13.43 10.51 2.27
CA GLU A 280 12.16 10.83 2.94
C GLU A 280 11.03 11.02 1.93
N GLU A 281 11.24 11.84 0.91
CA GLU A 281 10.23 12.10 -0.13
C GLU A 281 9.92 10.85 -0.96
N LEU A 282 10.94 10.08 -1.34
CA LEU A 282 10.78 8.93 -2.22
C LEU A 282 10.19 7.70 -1.50
N LEU A 283 10.74 7.32 -0.36
CA LEU A 283 10.36 6.09 0.36
C LEU A 283 9.33 6.36 1.46
N GLY A 284 9.19 7.61 1.91
CA GLY A 284 8.30 7.96 3.00
C GLY A 284 8.82 7.50 4.37
N ILE A 285 10.14 7.43 4.56
CA ILE A 285 10.77 7.08 5.84
C ILE A 285 11.82 8.12 6.22
N GLY A 286 12.06 8.30 7.50
CA GLY A 286 13.00 9.28 8.03
C GLY A 286 12.38 10.62 8.40
N PHE A 287 11.06 10.79 8.49
CA PHE A 287 10.45 12.13 8.66
C PHE A 287 10.63 12.79 10.02
N LYS A 288 10.90 12.02 11.09
CA LYS A 288 10.88 12.55 12.46
C LYS A 288 12.12 13.38 12.77
N ASP A 289 12.04 14.12 13.87
CA ASP A 289 13.24 14.60 14.55
C ASP A 289 13.99 13.39 15.14
N PRO A 290 15.33 13.31 15.01
CA PRO A 290 16.09 12.17 15.52
C PRO A 290 15.97 11.95 17.03
N SER A 291 15.87 13.02 17.83
CA SER A 291 15.72 12.89 19.29
C SER A 291 14.34 12.32 19.62
N ALA A 292 13.30 12.81 18.96
CA ALA A 292 11.94 12.28 19.09
C ALA A 292 11.86 10.80 18.66
N TYR A 293 12.54 10.42 17.58
CA TYR A 293 12.58 9.03 17.10
C TYR A 293 13.21 8.07 18.13
N PHE A 294 14.36 8.41 18.74
CA PHE A 294 15.00 7.54 19.73
C PHE A 294 14.26 7.49 21.07
N GLN A 295 13.30 8.39 21.29
CA GLN A 295 12.43 8.40 22.46
C GLN A 295 11.05 7.75 22.20
N LEU A 296 10.85 7.12 21.04
CA LEU A 296 9.62 6.38 20.76
C LEU A 296 9.41 5.27 21.80
N GLY A 297 8.18 5.14 22.30
CA GLY A 297 7.82 4.17 23.32
C GLY A 297 8.15 4.57 24.77
N VAL A 298 8.77 5.74 24.98
CA VAL A 298 9.06 6.27 26.32
C VAL A 298 7.94 7.22 26.76
N SER A 299 7.30 6.94 27.89
CA SER A 299 6.27 7.79 28.49
C SER A 299 6.83 9.12 29.00
N GLU A 300 5.99 10.14 29.15
CA GLU A 300 6.42 11.44 29.70
C GLU A 300 6.99 11.31 31.12
N SER A 301 6.44 10.41 31.95
CA SER A 301 7.00 10.09 33.26
C SER A 301 8.41 9.51 33.16
N GLU A 302 8.63 8.55 32.25
CA GLU A 302 9.96 7.98 32.05
C GLU A 302 10.95 9.00 31.49
N LYS A 303 10.52 9.88 30.58
CA LYS A 303 11.36 10.99 30.09
C LYS A 303 11.80 11.90 31.23
N GLN A 304 10.88 12.27 32.12
CA GLN A 304 11.18 13.11 33.28
C GLN A 304 12.16 12.41 34.24
N ASP A 305 11.98 11.11 34.48
CA ASP A 305 12.88 10.32 35.31
C ASP A 305 14.29 10.21 34.70
N ILE A 306 14.39 10.02 33.38
CA ILE A 306 15.66 10.02 32.65
C ILE A 306 16.35 11.38 32.78
N GLU A 307 15.63 12.48 32.62
CA GLU A 307 16.19 13.84 32.75
C GLU A 307 16.71 14.10 34.18
N ASN A 308 15.95 13.67 35.20
CA ASN A 308 16.37 13.75 36.59
C ASN A 308 17.68 12.97 36.83
N LYS A 309 17.81 11.76 36.26
CA LYS A 309 19.04 10.97 36.34
C LYS A 309 20.21 11.60 35.59
N ILE A 310 19.98 12.25 34.45
CA ILE A 310 21.00 12.98 33.71
C ILE A 310 21.57 14.13 34.55
N GLU A 311 20.71 14.91 35.20
CA GLU A 311 21.12 15.99 36.10
C GLU A 311 21.81 15.48 37.37
N GLU A 312 21.34 14.39 37.98
CA GLU A 312 22.01 13.76 39.12
C GLU A 312 23.42 13.29 38.74
N ARG A 313 23.56 12.67 37.56
CA ARG A 313 24.86 12.25 37.03
C ARG A 313 25.78 13.43 36.76
N LYS A 314 25.26 14.55 36.24
CA LYS A 314 26.03 15.77 36.00
C LYS A 314 26.56 16.34 37.32
N ARG A 315 25.73 16.43 38.36
CA ARG A 315 26.15 16.85 39.71
C ARG A 315 27.21 15.92 40.31
N ALA A 316 27.05 14.60 40.15
CA ALA A 316 28.05 13.63 40.60
C ALA A 316 29.41 13.86 39.92
N LYS A 317 29.42 14.14 38.60
CA LYS A 317 30.66 14.50 37.88
C LYS A 317 31.26 15.83 38.35
N GLU A 318 30.46 16.85 38.58
CA GLU A 318 30.91 18.15 39.11
C GLU A 318 31.55 18.01 40.50
N GLN A 319 31.00 17.09 41.31
CA GLN A 319 31.53 16.72 42.62
C GLN A 319 32.69 15.70 42.57
N LYS A 320 33.11 15.27 41.37
CA LYS A 320 34.12 14.22 41.12
C LYS A 320 33.78 12.84 41.73
N ASP A 321 32.50 12.58 42.00
CA ASP A 321 31.99 11.25 42.36
C ASP A 321 31.77 10.41 41.09
N PHE A 322 32.87 9.85 40.59
CA PHE A 322 32.85 9.08 39.35
C PHE A 322 32.15 7.73 39.51
N LEU A 323 32.14 7.14 40.71
CA LEU A 323 31.44 5.88 40.97
C LEU A 323 29.93 6.07 40.85
N LYS A 324 29.37 7.11 41.49
CA LYS A 324 27.96 7.44 41.37
C LYS A 324 27.57 7.85 39.95
N ALA A 325 28.43 8.61 39.28
CA ALA A 325 28.18 8.99 37.89
C ALA A 325 28.18 7.79 36.92
N ASP A 326 28.91 6.72 37.25
CA ASP A 326 28.92 5.47 36.48
C ASP A 326 27.73 4.58 36.83
N SER A 327 27.32 4.50 38.09
CA SER A 327 26.14 3.72 38.50
C SER A 327 24.82 4.26 37.95
N ILE A 328 24.75 5.57 37.66
CA ILE A 328 23.58 6.19 37.04
C ILE A 328 23.54 5.96 35.52
N ARG A 329 24.70 5.74 34.88
CA ARG A 329 24.81 5.54 33.42
C ARG A 329 24.34 4.15 33.02
#